data_AF-A0A2I0KW00-F1
#
_entry.id   AF-A0A2I0KW00-F1
#
_cell.length_a   1.000
_cell.length_b   1.000
_cell.length_c   1.000
_cell.angle_alpha   90.00
_cell.angle_beta   90.00
_cell.angle_gamma   90.00
#
_symmetry.space_group_name_H-M   'P 1'
#
loop_
_entity.id
_entity.type
_entity.pdbx_description
1 polymer ?
#
loop_
_entity_poly.entity_id
_entity_poly.type
_entity_poly.pdbx_seq_one_letter_code
_entity_poly.pdbx_strand_id
1 'polypeptide(L)'
;MEKGKETSGKGSIEAVGVNQTSVFAVNSSDYTGVNLIKYKLNGSNYLTWSRAMMTALTANNKVGMANGSVPRPPEGDPNLARWDMCNAAHYLSYSSVSNRYLAYVSALDSKVEPTSYRDAAANPRWKQAMVEEIKALESNGTWTIESLPLEKRLIDCK
;
A
#
# COMPACT_ATOMS: atom_id res chain seq x y z
N MET A 1 -1.98 29.77 67.28
CA MET A 1 -1.36 28.50 66.87
C MET A 1 -2.46 27.48 66.77
N GLU A 2 -2.98 27.27 65.57
CA GLU A 2 -3.99 26.24 65.29
C GLU A 2 -3.43 25.42 64.13
N LYS A 3 -3.14 24.14 64.36
CA LYS A 3 -2.60 23.24 63.34
C LYS A 3 -3.70 22.28 62.90
N GLY A 4 -4.05 22.37 61.62
CA GLY A 4 -4.90 21.41 60.91
C GLY A 4 -4.28 20.02 60.85
N LYS A 5 -5.14 19.01 60.84
CA LYS A 5 -4.80 17.60 60.67
C LYS A 5 -5.60 17.09 59.48
N GLU A 6 -4.95 17.02 58.32
CA GLU A 6 -5.45 16.35 57.12
C GLU A 6 -5.51 14.85 57.35
N THR A 7 -6.67 14.26 57.06
CA THR A 7 -6.89 12.82 57.00
C THR A 7 -6.67 12.35 55.55
N SER A 8 -5.63 11.56 55.35
CA SER A 8 -5.30 10.94 54.06
C SER A 8 -6.27 9.79 53.77
N GLY A 9 -7.32 10.09 53.00
CA GLY A 9 -8.18 9.09 52.36
C GLY A 9 -7.50 8.59 51.08
N LYS A 10 -6.95 7.38 51.14
CA LYS A 10 -6.30 6.72 50.00
C LYS A 10 -7.38 6.10 49.10
N GLY A 11 -7.92 6.89 48.19
CA GLY A 11 -8.74 6.42 47.07
C GLY A 11 -7.84 6.07 45.89
N SER A 12 -7.66 4.77 45.61
CA SER A 12 -7.00 4.30 44.40
C SER A 12 -7.85 4.66 43.19
N ILE A 13 -7.41 5.65 42.42
CA ILE A 13 -7.83 5.81 41.03
C ILE A 13 -7.00 4.81 40.22
N GLU A 14 -7.63 3.71 39.83
CA GLU A 14 -7.07 2.81 38.82
C GLU A 14 -6.91 3.59 37.52
N ALA A 15 -5.66 3.89 37.17
CA ALA A 15 -5.32 4.34 35.83
C ALA A 15 -5.66 3.18 34.88
N VAL A 16 -6.74 3.34 34.12
CA VAL A 16 -7.01 2.51 32.94
C VAL A 16 -5.84 2.74 31.99
N GLY A 17 -4.84 1.87 32.10
CA GLY A 17 -3.68 1.88 31.23
C GLY A 17 -4.16 1.65 29.81
N VAL A 18 -4.19 2.71 29.01
CA VAL A 18 -4.34 2.59 27.56
C VAL A 18 -3.20 1.69 27.11
N ASN A 19 -3.52 0.46 26.70
CA ASN A 19 -2.52 -0.50 26.28
C ASN A 19 -1.95 -0.02 24.94
N GLN A 20 -0.88 0.76 25.04
CA GLN A 20 -0.20 1.46 23.94
C GLN A 20 0.49 0.51 22.96
N THR A 21 0.35 -0.80 23.18
CA THR A 21 0.82 -1.86 22.27
C THR A 21 -0.29 -2.42 21.37
N SER A 22 -1.54 -1.99 21.51
CA SER A 22 -2.61 -2.42 20.62
C SER A 22 -2.31 -2.01 19.18
N VAL A 23 -2.46 -2.94 18.25
CA VAL A 23 -2.33 -2.71 16.79
C VAL A 23 -3.30 -1.61 16.29
N PHE A 24 -4.41 -1.41 17.02
CA PHE A 24 -5.40 -0.37 16.73
C PHE A 24 -5.20 0.88 17.62
N ALA A 25 -4.11 0.98 18.38
CA ALA A 25 -3.77 2.18 19.14
C ALA A 25 -3.41 3.33 18.19
N VAL A 26 -3.99 4.49 18.49
CA VAL A 26 -3.76 5.71 17.74
C VAL A 26 -2.74 6.49 18.55
N ASN A 27 -1.55 6.64 17.98
CA ASN A 27 -0.45 7.35 18.60
C ASN A 27 -0.53 8.84 18.32
N SER A 28 0.20 9.59 19.13
CA SER A 28 0.24 11.04 18.99
C SER A 28 0.74 11.54 17.63
N SER A 29 1.58 10.76 16.98
CA SER A 29 2.06 11.03 15.62
C SER A 29 0.97 10.95 14.56
N ASP A 30 -0.13 10.24 14.81
CA ASP A 30 -1.15 9.95 13.79
C ASP A 30 -2.08 11.12 13.50
N TYR A 31 -2.21 12.07 14.43
CA TYR A 31 -3.09 13.24 14.28
C TYR A 31 -2.38 14.50 13.77
N THR A 32 -1.06 14.48 13.63
CA THR A 32 -0.29 15.73 13.39
C THR A 32 -0.17 16.10 11.92
N GLY A 33 -0.67 15.28 10.98
CA GLY A 33 -0.51 15.54 9.54
C GLY A 33 0.95 15.63 9.08
N VAL A 34 1.91 15.27 9.94
CA VAL A 34 3.33 15.27 9.62
C VAL A 34 3.67 14.03 8.81
N ASN A 35 4.51 14.22 7.79
CA ASN A 35 5.05 13.11 7.03
C ASN A 35 5.71 12.11 8.00
N LEU A 36 5.22 10.87 8.00
CA LEU A 36 5.71 9.78 8.85
C LEU A 36 7.23 9.58 8.74
N ILE A 37 7.81 9.97 7.59
CA ILE A 37 9.23 10.03 7.34
C ILE A 37 9.62 11.31 6.59
N LYS A 38 10.85 11.77 6.78
CA LYS A 38 11.39 12.99 6.13
C LYS A 38 11.50 12.88 4.60
N TYR A 39 11.65 11.67 4.08
CA TYR A 39 11.96 11.44 2.67
C TYR A 39 10.68 11.34 1.84
N LYS A 40 10.62 12.09 0.73
CA LYS A 40 9.58 11.90 -0.28
C LYS A 40 9.99 10.89 -1.33
N LEU A 41 9.16 9.91 -1.65
CA LEU A 41 9.47 8.92 -2.68
C LEU A 41 9.58 9.60 -4.06
N ASN A 42 10.70 9.43 -4.76
CA ASN A 42 11.00 10.12 -6.01
C ASN A 42 11.59 9.21 -7.11
N GLY A 43 11.26 7.91 -7.08
CA GLY A 43 11.67 6.92 -8.07
C GLY A 43 13.09 6.40 -7.89
N SER A 44 14.06 7.25 -7.54
CA SER A 44 15.46 6.85 -7.33
C SER A 44 15.80 6.55 -5.88
N ASN A 45 14.97 6.95 -4.91
CA ASN A 45 15.25 6.80 -3.48
C ASN A 45 14.48 5.68 -2.77
N TYR A 46 13.96 4.70 -3.54
CA TYR A 46 13.09 3.65 -2.99
C TYR A 46 13.71 2.93 -1.79
N LEU A 47 14.99 2.53 -1.87
CA LEU A 47 15.64 1.79 -0.79
C LEU A 47 15.75 2.61 0.51
N THR A 48 16.09 3.89 0.42
CA THR A 48 16.18 4.78 1.59
C THR A 48 14.79 5.06 2.16
N TRP A 49 13.82 5.32 1.28
CA TRP A 49 12.44 5.59 1.65
C TRP A 49 11.79 4.36 2.32
N SER A 50 11.96 3.17 1.75
CA SER A 50 11.34 1.94 2.25
C SER A 50 11.89 1.53 3.61
N ARG A 51 13.21 1.65 3.82
CA ARG A 51 13.83 1.39 5.13
C ARG A 51 13.35 2.37 6.19
N ALA A 52 13.28 3.66 5.86
CA ALA A 52 12.76 4.68 6.77
C ALA A 52 11.28 4.42 7.10
N MET A 53 10.46 4.13 6.08
CA MET A 53 9.03 3.87 6.23
C MET A 53 8.78 2.63 7.10
N MET A 54 9.48 1.52 6.82
CA MET A 54 9.37 0.29 7.61
C MET A 54 9.81 0.50 9.07
N THR A 55 10.87 1.27 9.30
CA THR A 55 11.33 1.58 10.66
C THR A 55 10.25 2.36 11.42
N ALA A 56 9.66 3.38 10.80
CA ALA A 56 8.61 4.19 11.40
C ALA A 56 7.34 3.35 11.69
N LEU A 57 6.91 2.50 10.75
CA LEU A 57 5.77 1.61 10.94
C LEU A 57 6.02 0.58 12.05
N THR A 58 7.24 0.06 12.16
CA THR A 58 7.63 -0.89 13.21
C THR A 58 7.59 -0.22 14.58
N ALA A 59 8.14 1.00 14.69
CA ALA A 59 8.10 1.78 15.93
C ALA A 59 6.67 2.09 16.39
N ASN A 60 5.71 2.14 15.47
CA ASN A 60 4.30 2.41 15.77
C ASN A 60 3.44 1.14 15.89
N ASN A 61 4.02 -0.07 15.74
CA ASN A 61 3.28 -1.35 15.68
C ASN A 61 2.23 -1.44 14.56
N LYS A 62 2.53 -0.88 13.38
CA LYS A 62 1.58 -0.75 12.26
C LYS A 62 1.93 -1.54 11.00
N VAL A 63 3.01 -2.32 11.04
CA VAL A 63 3.46 -3.11 9.89
C VAL A 63 2.36 -4.06 9.38
N GLY A 64 1.63 -4.68 10.31
CA GLY A 64 0.54 -5.60 10.00
C GLY A 64 -0.63 -4.95 9.23
N MET A 65 -0.87 -3.66 9.43
CA MET A 65 -1.89 -2.92 8.70
C MET A 65 -1.44 -2.64 7.26
N ALA A 66 -0.17 -2.29 7.06
CA ALA A 66 0.38 -1.96 5.75
C ALA A 66 0.56 -3.17 4.83
N ASN A 67 0.89 -4.35 5.38
CA ASN A 67 1.09 -5.57 4.60
C ASN A 67 -0.18 -6.45 4.49
N GLY A 68 -1.30 -6.02 5.08
CA GLY A 68 -2.57 -6.76 5.06
C GLY A 68 -2.67 -7.94 6.04
N SER A 69 -1.68 -8.16 6.92
CA SER A 69 -1.76 -9.20 7.97
C SER A 69 -2.81 -8.86 9.05
N VAL A 70 -3.17 -7.58 9.16
CA VAL A 70 -4.26 -7.07 10.01
C VAL A 70 -5.38 -6.60 9.09
N PRO A 71 -6.37 -7.46 8.79
CA PRO A 71 -7.44 -7.13 7.86
C PRO A 71 -8.35 -6.03 8.44
N ARG A 72 -9.06 -5.33 7.54
CA ARG A 72 -10.08 -4.36 7.92
C ARG A 72 -11.17 -5.06 8.77
N PRO A 73 -11.48 -4.57 9.97
CA PRO A 73 -12.56 -5.12 10.78
C PRO A 73 -13.93 -5.05 10.08
N PRO A 74 -14.87 -5.95 10.40
CA PRO A 74 -16.22 -5.91 9.84
C PRO A 74 -17.04 -4.71 10.33
N GLU A 75 -18.10 -4.37 9.62
CA GLU A 75 -19.05 -3.33 10.02
C GLU A 75 -19.67 -3.67 11.38
N GLY A 76 -19.57 -2.74 12.34
CA GLY A 76 -20.01 -2.93 13.72
C GLY A 76 -18.91 -3.25 14.73
N ASP A 77 -17.66 -3.50 14.29
CA ASP A 77 -16.53 -3.67 15.22
C ASP A 77 -16.16 -2.32 15.87
N PRO A 78 -16.03 -2.24 17.20
CA PRO A 78 -15.58 -1.03 17.90
C PRO A 78 -14.21 -0.49 17.44
N ASN A 79 -13.37 -1.35 16.86
CA ASN A 79 -12.05 -1.00 16.33
C ASN A 79 -12.10 -0.54 14.87
N LEU A 80 -13.23 -0.65 14.15
CA LEU A 80 -13.33 -0.23 12.76
C LEU A 80 -12.98 1.26 12.59
N ALA A 81 -13.53 2.12 13.45
CA ALA A 81 -13.23 3.54 13.44
C ALA A 81 -11.74 3.84 13.71
N ARG A 82 -11.11 3.05 14.59
CA ARG A 82 -9.68 3.18 14.92
C ARG A 82 -8.80 2.69 13.78
N TRP A 83 -9.19 1.60 13.12
CA TRP A 83 -8.53 1.07 11.94
C TRP A 83 -8.62 2.06 10.78
N ASP A 84 -9.81 2.58 10.49
CA ASP A 84 -10.05 3.54 9.40
C ASP A 84 -9.26 4.84 9.65
N MET A 85 -9.22 5.35 10.89
CA MET A 85 -8.45 6.57 11.22
C MET A 85 -6.94 6.37 11.06
N CYS A 86 -6.41 5.24 11.55
CA CYS A 86 -5.01 4.90 11.40
C CYS A 86 -4.63 4.72 9.93
N ASN A 87 -5.47 4.01 9.17
CA ASN A 87 -5.26 3.78 7.74
C ASN A 87 -5.40 5.08 6.93
N ALA A 88 -6.33 5.98 7.28
CA ALA A 88 -6.47 7.29 6.63
C ALA A 88 -5.22 8.16 6.80
N ALA A 89 -4.62 8.20 8.00
CA ALA A 89 -3.36 8.89 8.24
C ALA A 89 -2.21 8.32 7.37
N HIS A 90 -2.23 7.00 7.10
CA HIS A 90 -1.28 6.35 6.19
C HIS A 90 -1.60 6.56 4.70
N TYR A 91 -2.87 6.62 4.30
CA TYR A 91 -3.27 6.99 2.94
C TYR A 91 -2.91 8.45 2.63
N LEU A 92 -3.00 9.34 3.62
CA LEU A 92 -2.49 10.71 3.49
C LEU A 92 -0.96 10.78 3.39
N SER A 93 -0.24 9.67 3.67
CA SER A 93 1.18 9.52 3.31
C SER A 93 1.41 9.53 1.80
N TYR A 94 0.39 9.47 0.95
CA TYR A 94 0.56 9.83 -0.47
C TYR A 94 0.98 11.29 -0.66
N SER A 95 0.77 12.18 0.31
CA SER A 95 1.41 13.52 0.33
C SER A 95 2.94 13.49 0.48
N SER A 96 3.49 12.34 0.92
CA SER A 96 4.92 12.04 0.95
C SER A 96 5.43 11.49 -0.39
N VAL A 97 4.56 11.23 -1.35
CA VAL A 97 4.94 10.79 -2.69
C VAL A 97 5.09 12.03 -3.58
N SER A 98 6.19 12.11 -4.34
CA SER A 98 6.36 13.21 -5.29
C SER A 98 5.21 13.23 -6.29
N ASN A 99 4.68 14.42 -6.62
CA ASN A 99 3.65 14.59 -7.65
C ASN A 99 4.03 13.91 -8.98
N ARG A 100 5.33 13.88 -9.32
CA ARG A 100 5.82 13.20 -10.53
C ARG A 100 5.64 11.68 -10.45
N TYR A 101 5.90 11.09 -9.29
CA TYR A 101 5.73 9.66 -9.07
C TYR A 101 4.26 9.28 -8.88
N LEU A 102 3.45 10.14 -8.24
CA LEU A 102 1.98 9.97 -8.20
C LEU A 102 1.35 10.01 -9.60
N ALA A 103 1.76 10.96 -10.45
CA ALA A 103 1.30 11.02 -11.83
C ALA A 103 1.70 9.75 -12.60
N TYR A 104 2.90 9.21 -12.33
CA TYR A 104 3.34 7.95 -12.91
C TYR A 104 2.52 6.75 -12.41
N VAL A 105 2.36 6.58 -11.10
CA VAL A 105 1.59 5.48 -10.50
C VAL A 105 0.13 5.54 -10.89
N SER A 106 -0.51 6.71 -10.87
CA SER A 106 -1.89 6.88 -11.36
C SER A 106 -2.03 6.58 -12.85
N ALA A 107 -1.02 6.92 -13.67
CA ALA A 107 -0.98 6.54 -15.07
C ALA A 107 -0.77 5.03 -15.29
N LEU A 108 -0.22 4.29 -14.32
CA LEU A 108 -0.15 2.83 -14.34
C LEU A 108 -1.47 2.22 -13.87
N ASP A 109 -2.01 2.70 -12.76
CA ASP A 109 -3.23 2.19 -12.13
C ASP A 109 -4.48 2.43 -13.01
N SER A 110 -4.47 3.50 -13.81
CA SER A 110 -5.52 3.76 -14.80
C SER A 110 -5.48 2.85 -16.03
N LYS A 111 -4.46 1.99 -16.18
CA LYS A 111 -4.41 1.00 -17.28
C LYS A 111 -5.16 -0.25 -16.84
N VAL A 112 -6.33 -0.47 -17.42
CA VAL A 112 -7.05 -1.74 -17.30
C VAL A 112 -6.29 -2.79 -18.10
N GLU A 113 -5.76 -3.80 -17.40
CA GLU A 113 -5.17 -4.96 -18.05
C GLU A 113 -6.28 -5.77 -18.74
N PRO A 114 -6.14 -6.09 -20.04
CA PRO A 114 -7.09 -6.96 -20.72
C PRO A 114 -7.07 -8.35 -20.09
N THR A 115 -8.24 -8.86 -19.75
CA THR A 115 -8.38 -10.19 -19.13
C THR A 115 -8.57 -11.31 -20.15
N SER A 116 -8.65 -10.98 -21.44
CA SER A 116 -8.80 -11.94 -22.54
C SER A 116 -7.95 -11.53 -23.75
N TYR A 117 -7.59 -12.49 -24.58
CA TYR A 117 -6.91 -12.22 -25.86
C TYR A 117 -7.72 -11.25 -26.74
N ARG A 118 -9.05 -11.40 -26.76
CA ARG A 118 -9.94 -10.57 -27.58
C ARG A 118 -9.88 -9.10 -27.17
N ASP A 119 -9.86 -8.83 -25.87
CA ASP A 119 -9.76 -7.47 -25.33
C ASP A 119 -8.38 -6.85 -25.61
N ALA A 120 -7.32 -7.65 -25.47
CA ALA A 120 -5.95 -7.22 -25.77
C ALA A 120 -5.80 -6.89 -27.27
N ALA A 121 -6.29 -7.77 -28.16
CA ALA A 121 -6.21 -7.60 -29.61
C ALA A 121 -7.05 -6.41 -30.13
N ALA A 122 -8.13 -6.06 -29.43
CA ALA A 122 -8.91 -4.86 -29.75
C ALA A 122 -8.17 -3.57 -29.38
N ASN A 123 -7.31 -3.60 -28.36
CA ASN A 123 -6.62 -2.41 -27.85
C ASN A 123 -5.44 -1.98 -28.76
N PRO A 124 -5.46 -0.75 -29.32
CA PRO A 124 -4.40 -0.27 -30.22
C PRO A 124 -3.00 -0.25 -29.60
N ARG A 125 -2.89 0.04 -28.30
CA ARG A 125 -1.59 0.10 -27.61
C ARG A 125 -0.97 -1.28 -27.45
N TRP A 126 -1.80 -2.28 -27.14
CA TRP A 126 -1.36 -3.67 -27.03
C TRP A 126 -0.95 -4.24 -28.40
N LYS A 127 -1.71 -3.93 -29.46
CA LYS A 127 -1.31 -4.27 -30.83
C LYS A 127 0.04 -3.66 -31.20
N GLN A 128 0.25 -2.38 -30.89
CA GLN A 128 1.52 -1.72 -31.18
C GLN A 128 2.69 -2.38 -30.42
N ALA A 129 2.54 -2.61 -29.12
CA ALA A 129 3.55 -3.28 -28.31
C ALA A 129 3.87 -4.69 -28.84
N MET A 130 2.85 -5.45 -29.27
CA MET A 130 3.03 -6.78 -29.86
C MET A 130 3.81 -6.73 -31.18
N VAL A 131 3.56 -5.73 -32.03
CA VAL A 131 4.32 -5.53 -33.27
C VAL A 131 5.78 -5.19 -32.99
N GLU A 132 6.04 -4.33 -31.99
CA GLU A 132 7.39 -3.99 -31.57
C GLU A 132 8.14 -5.22 -31.03
N GLU A 133 7.47 -6.07 -30.25
CA GLU A 133 8.03 -7.33 -29.76
C GLU A 133 8.34 -8.29 -30.92
N ILE A 134 7.40 -8.54 -31.84
CA ILE A 134 7.63 -9.40 -33.01
C ILE A 134 8.85 -8.92 -33.82
N LYS A 135 8.94 -7.61 -34.05
CA LYS A 135 10.09 -7.01 -34.75
C LYS A 135 11.41 -7.22 -34.00
N ALA A 136 11.39 -7.11 -32.67
CA ALA A 136 12.57 -7.38 -31.84
C ALA A 136 12.99 -8.86 -31.93
N LEU A 137 12.02 -9.78 -31.93
CA LEU A 137 12.26 -11.22 -32.05
C LEU A 137 12.84 -11.60 -33.42
N GLU A 138 12.32 -11.01 -34.50
CA GLU A 138 12.85 -11.16 -35.85
C GLU A 138 14.29 -10.64 -35.96
N SER A 139 14.56 -9.46 -35.37
CA SER A 139 15.90 -8.87 -35.35
C SER A 139 16.92 -9.71 -34.58
N ASN A 140 16.48 -10.47 -33.58
CA ASN A 140 17.34 -11.33 -32.77
C ASN A 140 17.55 -12.72 -33.42
N GLY A 141 16.87 -13.02 -34.53
CA GLY A 141 17.03 -14.28 -35.28
C GLY A 141 16.72 -15.55 -34.46
N THR A 142 16.02 -15.41 -33.34
CA THR A 142 15.81 -16.50 -32.37
C THR A 142 14.46 -17.20 -32.55
N TRP A 143 13.62 -16.71 -33.46
CA TRP A 143 12.25 -17.19 -33.66
C TRP A 143 11.91 -17.29 -35.15
N THR A 144 11.22 -18.37 -35.52
CA THR A 144 10.65 -18.59 -36.86
C THR A 144 9.16 -18.84 -36.74
N ILE A 145 8.34 -18.11 -37.51
CA ILE A 145 6.89 -18.33 -37.57
C ILE A 145 6.63 -19.63 -38.32
N GLU A 146 6.13 -20.64 -37.62
CA GLU A 146 5.69 -21.90 -38.23
C GLU A 146 4.18 -21.91 -38.43
N SER A 147 3.74 -22.38 -39.60
CA SER A 147 2.33 -22.64 -39.88
C SER A 147 1.82 -23.80 -39.03
N LEU A 148 0.55 -23.74 -38.61
CA LEU A 148 -0.08 -24.80 -37.81
C LEU A 148 -0.02 -26.15 -38.54
N PRO A 149 0.56 -27.22 -37.94
CA PRO A 149 0.61 -28.54 -38.57
C PRO A 149 -0.79 -29.12 -38.79
N LEU A 150 -0.98 -29.82 -39.90
CA LEU A 150 -2.29 -30.26 -40.43
C LEU A 150 -3.16 -31.11 -39.47
N GLU A 151 -2.60 -31.60 -38.36
CA GLU A 151 -3.31 -32.48 -37.40
C GLU A 151 -3.38 -31.92 -35.97
N LYS A 152 -2.91 -30.68 -35.74
CA LYS A 152 -2.90 -30.10 -34.39
C LYS A 152 -4.06 -29.14 -34.19
N ARG A 153 -4.81 -29.38 -33.12
CA ARG A 153 -5.91 -28.52 -32.69
C ARG A 153 -5.36 -27.29 -31.99
N LEU A 154 -5.85 -26.10 -32.33
CA LEU A 154 -5.50 -24.85 -31.65
C LEU A 154 -5.85 -24.96 -30.16
N ILE A 155 -4.91 -24.53 -29.31
CA ILE A 155 -5.18 -24.36 -27.88
C ILE A 155 -5.92 -23.03 -27.76
N ASP A 156 -7.19 -23.12 -27.37
CA ASP A 156 -7.99 -21.93 -27.13
C ASP A 156 -7.49 -21.20 -25.88
N CYS A 157 -7.31 -19.89 -25.98
CA CYS A 157 -6.96 -19.04 -24.86
C CYS A 157 -8.25 -18.45 -24.27
N LYS A 158 -8.42 -18.55 -22.96
CA LYS A 158 -9.54 -17.92 -22.24
C LYS A 158 -9.37 -16.40 -22.17
#